data_AF-A0A2N5J617-F1
#
_entry.id   AF-A0A2N5J617-F1
#
_cell.length_a   1.000
_cell.length_b   1.000
_cell.length_c   1.000
_cell.angle_alpha   90.00
_cell.angle_beta   90.00
_cell.angle_gamma   90.00
#
_symmetry.space_group_name_H-M   'P 1'
#
loop_
_entity.id
_entity.type
_entity.pdbx_description
1 polymer ?
#
loop_
_entity_poly.entity_id
_entity_poly.type
_entity_poly.pdbx_seq_one_letter_code
_entity_poly.pdbx_strand_id
1 'polypeptide(L)'
;MNNPIKMWLSANHISYRQLATAMGQSPASISLKVNGQVGWNRNDLKFLKQRYGLSADFVLGFKTGDTTTGELPAIRKEACA
;
A
#
# COMPACT_ATOMS: atom_id res chain seq x y z
N MET A 1 0.59 14.03 11.20
CA MET A 1 0.95 13.02 10.17
C MET A 1 -0.33 12.52 9.54
N ASN A 2 -0.58 12.87 8.28
CA ASN A 2 -1.80 12.47 7.58
C ASN A 2 -1.60 11.05 7.01
N ASN A 3 -2.21 10.04 7.64
CA ASN A 3 -2.20 8.68 7.11
C ASN A 3 -3.17 8.60 5.91
N PRO A 4 -2.69 8.33 4.68
CA PRO A 4 -3.52 8.37 3.47
C PRO A 4 -4.67 7.36 3.53
N ILE A 5 -4.41 6.16 4.06
CA ILE A 5 -5.47 5.15 4.26
C ILE A 5 -6.55 5.62 5.24
N LYS A 6 -6.19 6.34 6.29
CA LYS A 6 -7.16 6.79 7.32
C LYS A 6 -8.12 7.83 6.74
N MET A 7 -7.58 8.74 5.92
CA MET A 7 -8.39 9.71 5.17
C MET A 7 -9.28 9.01 4.14
N TRP A 8 -8.72 8.05 3.41
CA TRP A 8 -9.47 7.29 2.41
C TRP A 8 -10.62 6.48 3.05
N LEU A 9 -10.39 5.82 4.18
CA LEU A 9 -11.43 5.08 4.91
C LEU A 9 -12.56 6.00 5.36
N SER A 10 -12.21 7.17 5.90
CA SER A 10 -13.19 8.19 6.31
C SER A 10 -14.00 8.70 5.11
N ALA A 11 -13.35 8.97 3.97
CA ALA A 11 -14.00 9.45 2.75
C ALA A 11 -14.92 8.41 2.10
N ASN A 12 -14.63 7.12 2.25
CA ASN A 12 -15.44 6.03 1.71
C ASN A 12 -16.46 5.46 2.73
N HIS A 13 -16.57 6.07 3.90
CA HIS A 13 -17.40 5.57 5.01
C HIS A 13 -17.13 4.11 5.40
N ILE A 14 -15.89 3.65 5.23
CA ILE A 14 -15.48 2.28 5.57
C ILE A 14 -14.93 2.29 6.99
N SER A 15 -15.57 1.53 7.88
CA SER A 15 -15.09 1.34 9.24
C SER A 15 -13.92 0.34 9.29
N TYR A 16 -13.05 0.47 10.31
CA TYR A 16 -11.97 -0.50 10.54
C TYR A 16 -12.49 -1.93 10.74
N ARG A 17 -13.67 -2.10 11.34
CA ARG A 17 -14.32 -3.41 11.48
C ARG A 17 -14.69 -4.00 10.13
N GLN A 18 -15.30 -3.22 9.23
CA GLN A 18 -15.64 -3.71 7.90
C GLN A 18 -14.40 -4.10 7.09
N LEU A 19 -13.34 -3.28 7.16
CA LEU A 19 -12.07 -3.62 6.51
C LEU A 19 -11.46 -4.92 7.09
N ALA A 20 -11.50 -5.08 8.42
CA ALA A 20 -11.01 -6.26 9.10
C ALA A 20 -11.79 -7.52 8.69
N THR A 21 -13.12 -7.45 8.65
CA THR A 21 -13.98 -8.53 8.15
C THR A 21 -13.69 -8.85 6.69
N ALA A 22 -13.52 -7.84 5.84
CA ALA A 22 -13.22 -8.03 4.41
C ALA A 22 -11.87 -8.73 4.18
N MET A 23 -10.87 -8.44 5.02
CA MET A 23 -9.54 -9.06 4.97
C MET A 23 -9.43 -10.37 5.76
N GLY A 24 -10.45 -10.74 6.54
CA GLY A 24 -10.38 -11.89 7.46
C GLY A 24 -9.37 -11.68 8.60
N GLN A 25 -9.13 -10.44 9.01
CA GLN A 25 -8.17 -10.08 10.07
C GLN A 25 -8.88 -9.52 11.30
N SER A 26 -8.16 -9.45 12.43
CA SER A 26 -8.71 -8.83 13.64
C SER A 26 -8.73 -7.30 13.49
N PRO A 27 -9.74 -6.61 14.05
CA PRO A 27 -9.81 -5.14 14.04
C PRO A 27 -8.59 -4.48 14.69
N ALA A 28 -8.02 -5.12 15.71
CA ALA A 28 -6.79 -4.68 16.36
C ALA A 28 -5.61 -4.68 15.38
N SER A 29 -5.41 -5.77 14.61
CA SER A 29 -4.34 -5.86 13.62
C SER A 29 -4.46 -4.78 12.55
N ILE A 30 -5.68 -4.54 12.04
CA ILE A 30 -5.93 -3.46 11.08
C ILE A 30 -5.62 -2.09 11.68
N SER A 31 -6.00 -1.84 12.95
CA SER A 31 -5.71 -0.55 13.60
C SER A 31 -4.21 -0.29 13.71
N LEU A 32 -3.42 -1.31 14.05
CA LEU A 32 -1.95 -1.20 14.11
C LEU A 32 -1.36 -0.88 12.73
N LYS A 33 -1.88 -1.51 11.67
CA LYS A 33 -1.45 -1.27 10.29
C LYS A 33 -1.80 0.13 9.79
N VAL A 34 -3.03 0.57 10.02
CA VAL A 34 -3.53 1.90 9.64
C VAL A 34 -2.76 3.00 10.36
N ASN A 35 -2.35 2.75 11.60
CA ASN A 35 -1.53 3.69 12.40
C ASN A 35 -0.03 3.60 12.08
N GLY A 36 0.41 2.68 11.20
CA GLY A 36 1.82 2.50 10.85
C GLY A 36 2.66 1.81 11.92
N GLN A 37 2.05 1.25 12.96
CA GLN A 37 2.74 0.46 13.99
C GLN A 37 3.14 -0.92 13.48
N VAL A 38 2.40 -1.45 12.50
CA VAL A 38 2.69 -2.72 11.81
C VAL A 38 2.69 -2.46 10.31
N GLY A 39 3.66 -3.04 9.59
CA GLY A 39 3.71 -2.95 8.14
C GLY A 39 2.55 -3.68 7.44
N TRP A 40 2.15 -3.20 6.28
CA TRP A 40 1.21 -3.90 5.42
C TRP A 40 1.90 -5.08 4.73
N ASN A 41 1.30 -6.28 4.79
CA ASN A 41 1.87 -7.45 4.12
C ASN A 41 1.53 -7.43 2.63
N ARG A 42 2.31 -8.16 1.83
CA ARG A 42 2.09 -8.30 0.37
C ARG A 42 0.67 -8.77 0.02
N ASN A 43 0.11 -9.68 0.81
CA ASN A 43 -1.26 -10.16 0.62
C ASN A 43 -2.31 -9.08 0.91
N ASP A 44 -2.08 -8.25 1.94
CA ASP A 44 -2.98 -7.15 2.26
C ASP A 44 -2.96 -6.11 1.13
N LEU A 45 -1.77 -5.77 0.63
CA LEU A 45 -1.61 -4.84 -0.50
C LEU A 45 -2.28 -5.37 -1.78
N LYS A 46 -2.14 -6.69 -2.05
CA LYS A 46 -2.83 -7.33 -3.17
C LYS A 46 -4.34 -7.24 -3.02
N PHE A 47 -4.87 -7.50 -1.82
CA PHE A 47 -6.29 -7.40 -1.53
C PHE A 47 -6.80 -5.97 -1.73
N LEU A 48 -6.10 -4.96 -1.19
CA LEU A 48 -6.47 -3.55 -1.34
C LEU A 48 -6.48 -3.11 -2.80
N LYS A 49 -5.49 -3.56 -3.59
CA LYS A 49 -5.43 -3.30 -5.03
C LYS A 49 -6.58 -3.96 -5.78
N GLN A 50 -6.88 -5.23 -5.50
CA GLN A 50 -7.92 -5.98 -6.21
C GLN A 50 -9.34 -5.54 -5.82
N ARG A 51 -9.57 -5.21 -4.55
CA ARG A 51 -10.90 -4.88 -4.03
C ARG A 51 -11.24 -3.39 -4.17
N TYR A 52 -10.25 -2.52 -3.96
CA TYR A 52 -10.45 -1.07 -3.87
C TYR A 52 -9.62 -0.27 -4.88
N GLY A 53 -8.78 -0.92 -5.70
CA GLY A 53 -7.93 -0.23 -6.67
C GLY A 53 -6.77 0.56 -6.06
N LEU A 54 -6.47 0.37 -4.77
CA LEU A 54 -5.44 1.13 -4.06
C LEU A 54 -4.03 0.65 -4.44
N SER A 55 -3.14 1.58 -4.78
CA SER A 55 -1.72 1.28 -5.02
C SER A 55 -0.97 1.08 -3.70
N ALA A 56 0.09 0.25 -3.73
CA ALA A 56 0.93 0.03 -2.56
C ALA A 56 1.60 1.33 -2.10
N ASP A 57 2.03 2.18 -3.04
CA ASP A 57 2.66 3.46 -2.74
C ASP A 57 1.73 4.40 -1.97
N PHE A 58 0.44 4.42 -2.35
CA PHE A 58 -0.59 5.18 -1.64
C PHE A 58 -0.81 4.64 -0.24
N VAL A 59 -0.89 3.31 -0.08
CA VAL A 59 -1.14 2.65 1.21
C VAL A 59 0.03 2.87 2.18
N LEU A 60 1.25 2.77 1.68
CA LEU A 60 2.49 2.93 2.44
C LEU A 60 2.85 4.41 2.67
N GLY A 61 2.19 5.33 1.97
CA GLY A 61 2.43 6.76 2.10
C GLY A 61 3.77 7.21 1.53
N PHE A 62 4.32 6.47 0.56
CA PHE A 62 5.51 6.90 -0.16
C PHE A 62 5.16 8.18 -0.92
N LYS A 63 5.79 9.30 -0.55
CA LYS A 63 5.74 10.51 -1.37
C LYS A 63 6.61 10.24 -2.60
N THR A 64 6.02 10.35 -3.78
CA THR A 64 6.73 10.35 -5.05
C THR A 64 7.77 11.47 -5.00
N GLY A 65 9.00 11.14 -4.61
CA GLY A 65 10.03 12.08 -4.19
C GLY A 65 11.27 11.34 -3.72
N ASP A 66 11.09 10.17 -3.08
CA ASP A 66 12.17 9.23 -2.78
C ASP A 66 12.31 8.15 -3.87
N THR A 67 12.16 8.55 -5.13
CA THR A 67 12.74 7.79 -6.24
C THR A 67 14.26 7.89 -6.14
N THR A 68 14.86 7.09 -5.25
CA THR A 68 16.07 6.38 -5.62
C THR A 68 15.63 5.39 -6.68
N THR A 69 15.44 5.93 -7.89
CA THR A 69 15.50 5.23 -9.13
C THR A 69 16.78 4.41 -9.05
N GLY A 70 16.64 3.13 -8.71
CA GLY A 70 17.57 2.16 -9.22
C GLY A 70 17.51 2.33 -10.72
N GLU A 71 18.48 3.06 -11.26
CA GLU A 71 18.96 2.83 -12.61
C GLU A 71 19.01 1.32 -12.76
N LEU A 72 18.08 0.74 -13.52
CA LEU A 72 18.44 -0.45 -14.27
C LEU A 72 19.54 0.06 -15.20
N PRO A 73 20.80 -0.39 -15.06
CA PRO A 73 21.79 -0.06 -16.07
C PRO A 73 21.22 -0.55 -17.39
N ALA A 74 21.16 0.37 -18.35
CA ALA A 74 20.84 0.06 -19.73
C ALA A 74 21.65 -1.17 -20.12
N ILE A 75 20.96 -2.28 -20.36
CA ILE A 75 21.59 -3.47 -20.93
C ILE A 75 21.97 -3.02 -22.34
N ARG A 76 23.25 -2.62 -22.50
CA ARG A 76 23.84 -2.28 -23.80
C ARG A 76 23.56 -3.45 -24.72
N LYS A 77 22.70 -3.25 -25.71
CA LYS A 77 22.63 -4.14 -26.87
C LYS A 77 23.85 -3.85 -27.74
N GLU A 78 25.00 -4.41 -27.36
CA GLU A 78 26.14 -4.58 -28.26
C GLU A 78 26.25 -6.06 -28.63
N ALA A 79 25.63 -6.41 -29.75
CA ALA A 79 25.88 -7.55 -30.63
C ALA A 79 24.97 -7.34 -31.85
N CYS A 80 25.38 -7.37 -33.12
CA CYS A 80 26.46 -8.11 -33.77
C CYS A 80 26.91 -7.32 -35.01
N ALA A 81 28.21 -7.34 -35.28
CA ALA A 81 28.81 -6.99 -36.57
C ALA A 81 28.59 -8.11 -37.60
#